data_AF-E1ZSR4-F1
#
_entry.id   AF-E1ZSR4-F1
#
_cell.length_a   1.000
_cell.length_b   1.000
_cell.length_c   1.000
_cell.angle_alpha   90.00
_cell.angle_beta   90.00
_cell.angle_gamma   90.00
#
_symmetry.space_group_name_H-M   'P 1'
#
loop_
_entity.id
_entity.type
_entity.pdbx_description
1 polymer ?
#
loop_
_entity_poly.entity_id
_entity_poly.type
_entity_poly.pdbx_seq_one_letter_code
_entity_poly.pdbx_strand_id
1 'polypeptide(L)'
;MPALDAASVKLYLVTIGTPQSGVDFASQTGFPPDRLLADPENACYEVLQFRRGLRATFFDPATPAAIKARMRDGGDADLKQVLKSYKPLMPPRTEQAFFQGGVLVFEGPRLLWAHYDPATSAHADLGQLVAAATQGL
;
A
#
# COMPACT_ATOMS: atom_id res chain seq x y z
N MET A 1 -3.29 -8.62 -10.59
CA MET A 1 -1.99 -8.28 -11.20
C MET A 1 -1.61 -9.46 -12.08
N PRO A 2 -1.57 -9.31 -13.42
CA PRO A 2 -1.47 -10.44 -14.33
C PRO A 2 -0.33 -11.43 -14.01
N ALA A 3 0.85 -10.93 -13.62
CA ALA A 3 1.99 -11.78 -13.24
C ALA A 3 1.73 -12.64 -12.00
N LEU A 4 1.08 -12.07 -10.97
CA LEU A 4 0.73 -12.81 -9.75
C LEU A 4 -0.43 -13.77 -10.02
N ASP A 5 -1.43 -13.32 -10.78
CA ASP A 5 -2.59 -14.16 -11.13
C ASP A 5 -2.14 -15.38 -11.97
N ALA A 6 -1.18 -15.22 -12.88
CA ALA A 6 -0.60 -16.32 -13.66
C ALA A 6 0.15 -17.35 -12.80
N ALA A 7 0.79 -16.91 -11.70
CA ALA A 7 1.44 -17.78 -10.73
C ALA A 7 0.48 -18.33 -9.66
N SER A 8 -0.84 -18.10 -9.80
CA SER A 8 -1.85 -18.45 -8.78
C SER A 8 -1.61 -17.82 -7.41
N VAL A 9 -0.92 -16.67 -7.36
CA VAL A 9 -0.67 -15.89 -6.14
C VAL A 9 -1.78 -14.87 -5.95
N LYS A 10 -2.41 -14.88 -4.77
CA LYS A 10 -3.47 -13.92 -4.42
C LYS A 10 -2.85 -12.63 -3.87
N LEU A 11 -3.30 -11.49 -4.39
CA LEU A 11 -2.97 -10.17 -3.84
C LEU A 11 -4.18 -9.61 -3.10
N TYR A 12 -3.99 -9.26 -1.83
CA TYR A 12 -4.97 -8.54 -1.03
C TYR A 12 -4.43 -7.16 -0.66
N LEU A 13 -5.32 -6.17 -0.65
CA LEU A 13 -5.05 -4.82 -0.16
C LEU A 13 -5.72 -4.65 1.20
N VAL A 14 -4.93 -4.34 2.23
CA VAL A 14 -5.45 -3.99 3.56
C VAL A 14 -5.35 -2.47 3.75
N THR A 15 -6.48 -1.81 3.96
CA THR A 15 -6.54 -0.35 4.12
C THR A 15 -7.00 0.03 5.52
N ILE A 16 -6.40 1.06 6.09
CA ILE A 16 -7.00 1.77 7.21
C ILE A 16 -8.18 2.58 6.66
N GLY A 17 -9.37 2.36 7.22
CA GLY A 17 -10.59 3.03 6.77
C GLY A 17 -11.84 2.24 7.13
N THR A 18 -13.00 2.87 6.96
CA THR A 18 -14.27 2.15 7.13
C THR A 18 -14.49 1.18 5.96
N PRO A 19 -15.34 0.14 6.13
CA PRO A 19 -15.77 -0.69 5.01
C PRO A 19 -16.35 0.13 3.84
N GLN A 20 -17.11 1.19 4.14
CA GLN A 20 -17.65 2.10 3.12
C GLN A 20 -16.53 2.81 2.35
N SER A 21 -15.50 3.30 3.03
CA SER A 21 -14.34 3.90 2.38
C SER A 21 -13.61 2.89 1.48
N GLY A 22 -13.56 1.62 1.86
CA GLY A 22 -13.04 0.54 1.02
C GLY A 22 -13.86 0.35 -0.27
N VAL A 23 -15.19 0.37 -0.18
CA VAL A 23 -16.08 0.32 -1.35
C VAL A 23 -15.88 1.53 -2.25
N ASP A 24 -15.80 2.73 -1.67
CA ASP A 24 -15.59 3.97 -2.41
C ASP A 24 -14.23 3.98 -3.12
N PHE A 25 -13.20 3.43 -2.48
CA PHE A 25 -11.87 3.26 -3.09
C PHE A 25 -11.91 2.28 -4.27
N ALA A 26 -12.52 1.11 -4.09
CA ALA A 26 -12.66 0.10 -5.15
C ALA A 26 -13.41 0.67 -6.36
N SER A 27 -14.51 1.40 -6.13
CA SER A 27 -15.30 2.05 -7.17
C SER A 27 -14.51 3.11 -7.95
N GLN A 28 -13.72 3.95 -7.26
CA GLN A 28 -12.92 5.01 -7.90
C GLN A 28 -11.68 4.50 -8.64
N THR A 29 -11.09 3.39 -8.19
CA THR A 29 -9.81 2.88 -8.72
C THR A 29 -9.97 1.67 -9.63
N GLY A 30 -11.12 1.00 -9.61
CA GLY A 30 -11.34 -0.29 -10.26
C GLY A 30 -10.66 -1.46 -9.55
N PHE A 31 -10.16 -1.27 -8.32
CA PHE A 31 -9.57 -2.37 -7.56
C PHE A 31 -10.63 -3.43 -7.19
N PRO A 32 -10.33 -4.74 -7.30
CA PRO A 32 -11.31 -5.79 -7.02
C PRO A 32 -11.79 -5.74 -5.55
N PRO A 33 -13.09 -5.55 -5.29
CA PRO A 33 -13.60 -5.37 -3.93
C PRO A 33 -13.45 -6.63 -3.06
N ASP A 34 -13.46 -7.82 -3.65
CA ASP A 34 -13.22 -9.11 -2.99
C ASP A 34 -11.76 -9.28 -2.50
N ARG A 35 -10.86 -8.44 -2.98
CA ARG A 35 -9.44 -8.41 -2.60
C ARG A 35 -9.09 -7.25 -1.67
N LEU A 36 -10.07 -6.43 -1.28
CA LEU A 36 -9.88 -5.28 -0.39
C LEU A 36 -10.42 -5.59 1.00
N LEU A 37 -9.58 -5.45 2.01
CA LEU A 37 -9.90 -5.67 3.42
C LEU A 37 -9.78 -4.35 4.17
N ALA A 38 -10.87 -3.87 4.77
CA ALA A 38 -10.87 -2.66 5.57
C ALA A 38 -10.48 -2.98 7.03
N ASP A 39 -9.55 -2.22 7.58
CA ASP A 39 -9.04 -2.29 8.96
C ASP A 39 -9.39 -0.99 9.71
N PRO A 40 -10.66 -0.78 10.09
CA PRO A 40 -11.12 0.47 10.71
C PRO A 40 -10.44 0.75 12.05
N GLU A 41 -10.01 -0.31 12.75
CA GLU A 41 -9.39 -0.25 14.07
C GLU A 41 -7.87 -0.31 14.01
N ASN A 42 -7.26 -0.32 12.82
CA ASN A 42 -5.81 -0.47 12.60
C ASN A 42 -5.19 -1.69 13.30
N ALA A 43 -5.98 -2.72 13.61
CA ALA A 43 -5.57 -3.88 14.39
C ALA A 43 -4.65 -4.79 13.57
N CYS A 44 -4.92 -4.94 12.27
CA CYS A 44 -4.03 -5.67 11.37
C CYS A 44 -2.69 -4.93 11.24
N TYR A 45 -2.75 -3.60 11.10
CA TYR A 45 -1.54 -2.78 10.98
C TYR A 45 -0.63 -2.88 12.22
N GLU A 46 -1.22 -2.93 13.41
CA GLU A 46 -0.48 -3.10 14.66
C GLU A 46 0.15 -4.49 14.78
N VAL A 47 -0.59 -5.55 14.46
CA VAL A 47 -0.09 -6.94 14.50
C VAL A 47 1.05 -7.15 13.50
N LEU A 48 0.94 -6.57 12.31
CA LEU A 48 1.99 -6.65 11.28
C LEU A 48 3.18 -5.72 11.57
N GLN A 49 3.08 -4.89 12.61
CA GLN A 49 4.12 -3.96 13.05
C GLN A 49 4.51 -2.92 11.98
N PHE A 50 3.53 -2.43 11.21
CA PHE A 50 3.77 -1.34 10.28
C PHE A 50 4.22 -0.06 11.02
N ARG A 51 5.07 0.73 10.36
CA ARG A 51 5.65 1.93 10.96
C ARG A 51 4.58 2.97 11.26
N ARG A 52 4.73 3.67 12.38
CA ARG A 52 3.85 4.78 12.79
C ARG A 52 4.69 5.98 13.23
N GLY A 53 4.41 7.18 12.72
CA GLY A 53 4.91 8.41 13.34
C GLY A 53 5.05 9.63 12.43
N LEU A 54 4.70 10.80 12.98
CA LEU A 54 4.80 12.12 12.35
C LEU A 54 6.18 12.42 11.71
N ARG A 55 7.26 11.98 12.37
CA ARG A 55 8.65 12.18 11.89
C ARG A 55 8.98 11.33 10.66
N ALA A 56 8.49 10.08 10.60
CA ALA A 56 8.69 9.20 9.44
C ALA A 56 7.81 9.61 8.25
N THR A 57 6.66 10.25 8.50
CA THR A 57 5.75 10.73 7.46
C THR A 57 6.19 12.08 6.86
N PHE A 58 6.56 13.07 7.70
CA PHE A 58 6.77 14.46 7.25
C PHE A 58 8.21 14.99 7.33
N PHE A 59 9.09 14.38 8.14
CA PHE A 59 10.45 14.91 8.40
C PHE A 59 11.57 14.00 7.91
N ASP A 60 11.25 12.91 7.21
CA ASP A 60 12.25 12.03 6.62
C ASP A 60 12.76 12.64 5.29
N PRO A 61 14.07 12.88 5.13
CA PRO A 61 14.65 13.35 3.86
C PRO A 61 14.43 12.38 2.69
N ALA A 62 14.04 11.12 2.96
CA ALA A 62 13.58 10.19 1.94
C ALA A 62 12.27 10.61 1.28
N THR A 63 11.37 11.35 1.95
CA THR A 63 10.07 11.75 1.37
C THR A 63 10.24 12.72 0.19
N PRO A 64 11.00 13.84 0.30
CA PRO A 64 11.29 14.68 -0.86
C PRO A 64 12.09 13.97 -1.95
N ALA A 65 13.01 13.08 -1.58
CA ALA A 65 13.82 12.33 -2.52
C ALA A 65 12.98 11.32 -3.33
N ALA A 66 12.07 10.59 -2.68
CA ALA A 66 11.17 9.62 -3.30
C ALA A 66 10.17 10.30 -4.23
N ILE A 67 9.56 11.43 -3.80
CA ILE A 67 8.69 12.25 -4.65
C ILE A 67 9.48 12.75 -5.87
N LYS A 68 10.69 13.28 -5.66
CA LYS A 68 11.54 13.78 -6.77
C LYS A 68 11.98 12.67 -7.72
N ALA A 69 12.30 11.48 -7.23
CA ALA A 69 12.64 10.33 -8.04
C ALA A 69 11.44 9.91 -8.92
N ARG A 70 10.25 9.80 -8.31
CA ARG A 70 9.01 9.48 -9.03
C ARG A 70 8.67 10.50 -10.12
N MET A 71 8.84 11.79 -9.83
CA MET A 71 8.62 12.86 -10.82
C MET A 71 9.66 12.87 -11.94
N ARG A 72 10.93 12.58 -11.64
CA ARG A 72 12.02 12.58 -12.63
C ARG A 72 11.83 11.48 -13.67
N ASP A 73 11.35 10.32 -13.24
CA ASP A 73 11.21 9.15 -14.11
C ASP A 73 9.85 9.13 -14.85
N GLY A 74 9.07 10.22 -14.78
CA GLY A 74 7.78 10.37 -15.47
C GLY A 74 6.63 9.55 -14.88
N GLY A 75 6.86 8.89 -13.74
CA GLY A 75 5.90 8.02 -13.03
C GLY A 75 4.88 8.77 -12.17
N ASP A 76 4.65 10.05 -12.47
CA ASP A 76 3.65 10.89 -11.80
C ASP A 76 2.45 11.23 -12.72
N ALA A 77 2.52 10.91 -14.01
CA ALA A 77 1.46 11.21 -14.96
C ALA A 77 0.16 10.44 -14.67
N ASP A 78 0.28 9.14 -14.38
CA ASP A 78 -0.80 8.25 -13.94
C ASP A 78 -1.40 8.73 -12.61
N LEU A 79 -0.54 9.07 -11.65
CA LEU A 79 -0.94 9.58 -10.35
C LEU A 79 -1.68 10.91 -10.47
N LYS A 80 -1.15 11.86 -11.26
CA LYS A 80 -1.80 13.14 -11.56
C LYS A 80 -3.16 12.96 -12.22
N GLN A 81 -3.31 11.97 -13.10
CA GLN A 81 -4.59 11.68 -13.74
C GLN A 81 -5.61 11.17 -12.73
N VAL A 82 -5.23 10.21 -11.88
CA VAL A 82 -6.11 9.66 -10.84
C VAL A 82 -6.50 10.72 -9.81
N LEU A 83 -5.54 11.56 -9.40
CA LEU A 83 -5.76 12.60 -8.39
C LEU A 83 -6.74 13.70 -8.83
N LYS A 84 -7.00 13.88 -10.14
CA LYS A 84 -8.02 14.85 -10.62
C LYS A 84 -9.44 14.48 -10.22
N SER A 85 -9.74 13.19 -10.13
CA SER A 85 -11.08 12.67 -9.83
C SER A 85 -11.17 11.96 -8.48
N TYR A 86 -10.03 11.70 -7.83
CA TYR A 86 -9.99 11.02 -6.56
C TYR A 86 -10.53 11.91 -5.43
N LYS A 87 -11.51 11.40 -4.70
CA LYS A 87 -12.00 12.01 -3.47
C LYS A 87 -11.20 11.48 -2.29
N PRO A 88 -10.46 12.34 -1.56
CA PRO A 88 -9.71 11.91 -0.39
C PRO A 88 -10.62 11.20 0.62
N LEU A 89 -10.20 10.01 1.04
CA LEU A 89 -10.88 9.22 2.05
C LEU A 89 -10.14 9.40 3.37
N MET A 90 -10.79 10.07 4.32
CA MET A 90 -10.20 10.31 5.63
C MET A 90 -10.33 9.08 6.51
N PRO A 91 -9.29 8.74 7.30
CA PRO A 91 -9.39 7.67 8.28
C PRO A 91 -10.39 8.04 9.38
N PRO A 92 -11.01 7.04 10.05
CA PRO A 92 -11.91 7.25 11.19
C PRO A 92 -11.28 8.07 12.32
N ARG A 93 -9.98 7.88 12.58
CA ARG A 93 -9.23 8.61 13.61
C ARG A 93 -8.00 9.29 13.02
N THR A 94 -7.71 10.51 13.49
CA THR A 94 -6.65 11.36 12.92
C THR A 94 -5.27 10.71 13.06
N GLU A 95 -5.00 10.04 14.18
CA GLU A 95 -3.73 9.36 14.43
C GLU A 95 -3.44 8.23 13.43
N GLN A 96 -4.48 7.69 12.80
CA GLN A 96 -4.31 6.62 11.83
C GLN A 96 -3.67 7.11 10.52
N ALA A 97 -3.72 8.42 10.25
CA ALA A 97 -3.03 9.03 9.11
C ALA A 97 -1.49 8.93 9.22
N PHE A 98 -0.95 8.55 10.38
CA PHE A 98 0.50 8.42 10.60
C PHE A 98 1.03 7.01 10.42
N PHE A 99 0.19 6.03 10.09
CA PHE A 99 0.67 4.71 9.68
C PHE A 99 1.27 4.77 8.27
N GLN A 100 2.43 4.14 8.11
CA GLN A 100 2.97 3.78 6.82
C GLN A 100 2.50 2.38 6.45
N GLY A 101 2.46 2.10 5.15
CA GLY A 101 2.12 0.78 4.64
C GLY A 101 3.33 -0.11 4.45
N GLY A 102 3.16 -1.07 3.56
CA GLY A 102 4.20 -1.96 3.10
C GLY A 102 3.58 -3.14 2.38
N VAL A 103 4.41 -4.13 2.06
CA VAL A 103 4.00 -5.33 1.35
C VAL A 103 4.61 -6.55 2.02
N LEU A 104 3.79 -7.55 2.30
CA LEU A 104 4.21 -8.81 2.90
C LEU A 104 3.80 -9.96 1.98
N VAL A 105 4.65 -10.97 1.89
CA VAL A 105 4.43 -12.19 1.09
C VAL A 105 4.38 -13.37 2.05
N PHE A 106 3.28 -14.11 1.99
CA PHE A 106 3.05 -15.28 2.82
C PHE A 106 2.86 -16.54 1.96
N GLU A 107 3.34 -17.67 2.48
CA GLU A 107 2.94 -19.00 2.04
C GLU A 107 2.21 -19.69 3.21
N GLY A 108 0.89 -19.78 3.11
CA GLY A 108 0.06 -20.16 4.25
C GLY A 108 0.33 -19.23 5.45
N PRO A 109 0.67 -19.75 6.64
CA PRO A 109 1.00 -18.94 7.81
C PRO A 109 2.45 -18.43 7.82
N ARG A 110 3.30 -18.86 6.87
CA ARG A 110 4.73 -18.56 6.87
C ARG A 110 5.00 -17.25 6.14
N LEU A 111 5.62 -16.28 6.82
CA LEU A 111 6.12 -15.07 6.19
C LEU A 111 7.39 -15.39 5.38
N LEU A 112 7.36 -15.14 4.08
CA LEU A 112 8.50 -15.35 3.18
C LEU A 112 9.33 -14.09 3.02
N TRP A 113 8.66 -12.94 2.91
CA TRP A 113 9.27 -11.66 2.65
C TRP A 113 8.40 -10.52 3.16
N ALA A 114 9.02 -9.46 3.64
CA ALA A 114 8.34 -8.26 4.08
C ALA A 114 9.12 -7.02 3.65
N HIS A 115 8.40 -6.04 3.14
CA HIS A 115 8.86 -4.67 2.97
C HIS A 115 7.95 -3.76 3.79
N TYR A 116 8.57 -3.01 4.68
CA TYR A 116 7.91 -1.96 5.45
C TYR A 116 8.30 -0.63 4.87
N ASP A 117 7.33 0.16 4.40
CA ASP A 117 7.61 1.45 3.75
C ASP A 117 8.38 2.32 4.75
N PRO A 118 9.63 2.72 4.45
CA PRO A 118 10.45 3.41 5.43
C PRO A 118 9.96 4.83 5.70
N ALA A 119 9.34 5.45 4.70
CA ALA A 119 8.80 6.80 4.70
C ALA A 119 7.65 6.91 3.68
N THR A 120 6.93 8.03 3.71
CA THR A 120 5.84 8.29 2.76
C THR A 120 6.36 8.32 1.32
N SER A 121 5.65 7.62 0.44
CA SER A 121 6.01 7.44 -0.98
C SER A 121 7.26 6.61 -1.27
N ALA A 122 7.90 6.01 -0.26
CA ALA A 122 9.00 5.06 -0.42
C ALA A 122 8.46 3.62 -0.43
N HIS A 123 7.68 3.27 -1.45
CA HIS A 123 7.03 1.97 -1.53
C HIS A 123 7.97 0.86 -1.99
N ALA A 124 7.59 -0.39 -1.72
CA ALA A 124 8.24 -1.58 -2.26
C ALA A 124 8.38 -1.53 -3.80
N ASP A 125 9.50 -2.03 -4.31
CA ASP A 125 9.66 -2.27 -5.73
C ASP A 125 8.77 -3.43 -6.19
N LEU A 126 7.97 -3.21 -7.26
CA LEU A 126 7.04 -4.22 -7.75
C LEU A 126 7.76 -5.43 -8.37
N GLY A 127 8.95 -5.24 -8.92
CA GLY A 127 9.77 -6.34 -9.44
C GLY A 127 10.26 -7.26 -8.33
N GLN A 128 10.75 -6.68 -7.22
CA GLN A 128 11.12 -7.41 -6.01
C GLN A 128 9.92 -8.15 -5.40
N LEU A 129 8.76 -7.51 -5.35
CA LEU A 129 7.52 -8.15 -4.90
C LEU A 129 7.18 -9.37 -5.75
N VAL A 130 7.13 -9.22 -7.07
CA VAL A 130 6.78 -10.33 -7.97
C VAL A 130 7.80 -11.45 -7.83
N ALA A 131 9.10 -11.14 -7.82
CA ALA A 131 10.15 -12.14 -7.66
C ALA A 131 10.05 -12.89 -6.32
N ALA A 132 9.81 -12.19 -5.21
CA ALA A 132 9.64 -12.80 -3.90
C ALA A 132 8.36 -13.66 -3.81
N ALA A 133 7.28 -13.22 -4.46
CA ALA A 133 5.99 -13.89 -4.44
C ALA A 133 5.93 -15.13 -5.33
N THR A 134 6.72 -15.18 -6.39
CA THR A 134 6.76 -16.30 -7.34
C THR A 134 8.01 -17.16 -7.20
N GLN A 135 8.85 -16.92 -6.19
CA GLN A 135 10.07 -17.68 -6.00
C GLN A 135 9.76 -19.16 -5.73
N GLY A 136 10.16 -20.03 -6.67
CA GLY A 136 9.97 -21.49 -6.55
C GLY A 136 8.62 -22.01 -7.05
N LEU A 137 7.82 -21.17 -7.71
CA LEU A 137 6.64 -21.55 -8.52
C LEU A 137 7.03 -21.64 -10.01
#